data_AF-A0A3B1BIP4-F1
#
_entry.id   AF-A0A3B1BIP4-F1
#
_cell.length_a   1.000
_cell.length_b   1.000
_cell.length_c   1.000
_cell.angle_alpha   90.00
_cell.angle_beta   90.00
_cell.angle_gamma   90.00
#
_symmetry.space_group_name_H-M   'P 1'
#
loop_
_entity.id
_entity.type
_entity.pdbx_description
1 polymer ?
#
loop_
_entity_poly.entity_id
_entity_poly.type
_entity_poly.pdbx_seq_one_letter_code
_entity_poly.pdbx_strand_id
1 'polypeptide(L)'
;MKYKSFSDRHCNKLMKPFFSIIFILLFSLSCSSSEQNLQVSGFRFTYDGNKYFIRSINNCPDNTQSCNYLIAQNFKAVDLNQDRVIDKIIRGDVTIHEAQKIYSYALNLLEKQNKLSVMNKEDEKFQYTITRPYIVFQITSFQTGKDNLFNQFRIVQKRGDSKQDISLFNDLKADGNLDERLKGNFSIDNAQKYYKETIDEGVRANRIIAADSLIRVK
;
A
#
# COMPACT_ATOMS: atom_id res chain seq x y z
N MET A 1 96.19 40.30 5.75
CA MET A 1 96.28 38.86 6.13
C MET A 1 94.86 38.33 6.34
N LYS A 2 94.61 37.02 6.22
CA LYS A 2 93.27 36.37 6.37
C LYS A 2 92.63 36.69 7.75
N TYR A 3 91.31 36.73 7.96
CA TYR A 3 90.34 35.64 7.78
C TYR A 3 88.86 36.09 7.64
N LYS A 4 88.00 35.21 7.09
CA LYS A 4 86.52 35.27 7.11
C LYS A 4 85.94 34.39 8.24
N SER A 5 84.75 34.72 8.75
CA SER A 5 83.74 33.82 9.37
C SER A 5 82.41 34.61 9.46
N PHE A 6 81.21 34.16 9.01
CA PHE A 6 80.32 33.12 9.59
C PHE A 6 80.16 33.31 11.12
N SER A 7 79.01 33.38 11.81
CA SER A 7 77.62 32.96 11.56
C SER A 7 76.70 33.65 12.62
N ASP A 8 75.36 33.73 12.54
CA ASP A 8 74.41 33.34 11.49
C ASP A 8 73.07 34.13 11.58
N ARG A 9 72.15 33.87 10.65
CA ARG A 9 70.68 34.01 10.80
C ARG A 9 70.01 33.03 9.83
N HIS A 10 69.22 32.05 10.29
CA HIS A 10 68.07 31.48 9.55
C HIS A 10 67.25 30.54 10.45
N CYS A 11 66.24 31.09 11.12
CA CYS A 11 65.08 30.34 11.60
C CYS A 11 63.82 31.18 11.34
N ASN A 12 62.65 30.55 11.25
CA ASN A 12 61.34 31.16 10.89
C ASN A 12 61.08 31.47 9.40
N LYS A 13 61.28 30.50 8.49
CA LYS A 13 60.68 30.52 7.13
C LYS A 13 60.01 29.21 6.66
N LEU A 14 59.72 28.26 7.56
CA LEU A 14 59.24 26.91 7.20
C LEU A 14 57.99 26.42 7.95
N MET A 15 57.13 27.33 8.46
CA MET A 15 55.87 26.96 9.14
C MET A 15 54.59 27.64 8.59
N LYS A 16 54.66 28.31 7.43
CA LYS A 16 53.49 29.01 6.85
C LYS A 16 52.70 28.29 5.73
N PRO A 17 53.19 27.27 4.98
CA PRO A 17 52.37 26.66 3.92
C PRO A 17 51.33 25.65 4.45
N PHE A 18 51.62 24.93 5.54
CA PHE A 18 50.76 23.82 6.00
C PHE A 18 49.39 24.26 6.54
N PHE A 19 49.32 25.37 7.28
CA PHE A 19 48.03 25.87 7.81
C PHE A 19 47.06 26.34 6.71
N SER A 20 47.56 26.79 5.56
CA SER A 20 46.72 27.26 4.46
C SER A 20 46.01 26.13 3.71
N ILE A 21 46.58 24.92 3.70
CA ILE A 21 46.01 23.76 2.99
C ILE A 21 44.85 23.15 3.80
N ILE A 22 44.99 23.07 5.13
CA ILE A 22 43.95 22.57 6.04
C ILE A 22 42.70 23.47 6.00
N PHE A 23 42.88 24.79 5.92
CA PHE A 23 41.75 25.72 5.85
C PHE A 23 40.95 25.59 4.54
N ILE A 24 41.60 25.32 3.42
CA ILE A 24 40.93 25.12 2.12
C ILE A 24 40.11 23.82 2.09
N LEU A 25 40.61 22.73 2.68
CA LEU A 25 39.87 21.46 2.74
C LEU A 25 38.55 21.55 3.55
N LEU A 26 38.49 22.44 4.55
CA LEU A 26 37.31 22.60 5.39
C LEU A 26 36.16 23.33 4.70
N PHE A 27 36.42 24.17 3.69
CA PHE A 27 35.36 24.87 2.94
C PHE A 27 34.71 24.02 1.85
N SER A 28 35.35 22.93 1.40
CA SER A 28 34.78 21.99 0.43
C SER A 28 33.69 21.05 0.98
N LEU A 29 33.35 21.13 2.27
CA LEU A 29 32.35 20.25 2.92
C LEU A 29 30.95 20.88 3.05
N SER A 30 30.74 22.11 2.57
CA SER A 30 29.49 22.85 2.77
C SER A 30 28.88 23.36 1.46
N CYS A 31 28.07 22.51 0.80
CA CYS A 31 26.67 22.82 0.46
C CYS A 31 26.00 21.65 -0.28
N SER A 32 25.70 20.56 0.43
CA SER A 32 24.57 19.71 0.02
C SER A 32 23.32 20.34 0.62
N SER A 33 22.73 21.29 -0.11
CA SER A 33 21.34 21.66 0.14
C SER A 33 20.48 20.50 -0.31
N SER A 34 20.27 19.53 0.60
CA SER A 34 19.22 18.55 0.39
C SER A 34 17.91 19.31 0.33
N GLU A 35 17.34 19.45 -0.87
CA GLU A 35 15.94 19.83 -0.98
C GLU A 35 15.16 18.91 -0.05
N GLN A 36 14.45 19.50 0.93
CA GLN A 36 13.36 18.79 1.58
C GLN A 36 12.27 18.63 0.53
N ASN A 37 12.45 17.61 -0.32
CA ASN A 37 11.41 17.08 -1.17
C ASN A 37 10.29 16.64 -0.23
N LEU A 38 9.28 17.50 -0.09
CA LEU A 38 8.00 17.17 0.51
C LEU A 38 7.41 16.04 -0.33
N GLN A 39 7.71 14.82 0.08
CA GLN A 39 7.49 13.59 -0.65
C GLN A 39 6.00 13.26 -0.60
N VAL A 40 5.20 14.01 -1.37
CA VAL A 40 3.75 13.79 -1.47
C VAL A 40 3.53 12.47 -2.21
N SER A 41 3.37 11.40 -1.42
CA SER A 41 3.17 10.04 -1.89
C SER A 41 1.94 9.94 -2.78
N GLY A 42 2.13 9.41 -3.98
CA GLY A 42 1.05 9.20 -4.93
C GLY A 42 1.57 8.85 -6.32
N PHE A 43 0.74 8.16 -7.09
CA PHE A 43 1.06 7.67 -8.41
C PHE A 43 0.44 8.56 -9.48
N ARG A 44 1.29 9.23 -10.25
CA ARG A 44 0.91 10.00 -11.44
C ARG A 44 0.97 9.12 -12.67
N PHE A 45 -0.04 9.23 -13.53
CA PHE A 45 -0.14 8.45 -14.76
C PHE A 45 -0.92 9.22 -15.82
N THR A 46 -0.74 8.81 -17.07
CA THR A 46 -1.50 9.33 -18.22
C THR A 46 -2.49 8.26 -18.68
N TYR A 47 -3.70 8.70 -19.01
CA TYR A 47 -4.77 7.88 -19.57
C TYR A 47 -5.54 8.76 -20.56
N ASP A 48 -5.78 8.29 -21.79
CA ASP A 48 -6.44 9.03 -22.88
C ASP A 48 -5.94 10.48 -23.08
N GLY A 49 -4.62 10.66 -23.08
CA GLY A 49 -3.95 11.98 -23.20
C GLY A 49 -4.06 12.87 -21.95
N ASN A 50 -4.92 12.53 -21.01
CA ASN A 50 -5.19 13.27 -19.78
C ASN A 50 -4.28 12.78 -18.63
N LYS A 51 -3.94 13.70 -17.71
CA LYS A 51 -3.06 13.43 -16.57
C LYS A 51 -3.87 13.23 -15.29
N TYR A 52 -3.57 12.15 -14.60
CA TYR A 52 -4.27 11.72 -13.39
C TYR A 52 -3.29 11.44 -12.25
N PHE A 53 -3.84 11.42 -11.03
CA PHE A 53 -3.09 11.16 -9.82
C PHE A 53 -3.94 10.31 -8.87
N ILE A 54 -3.53 9.07 -8.62
CA ILE A 54 -3.96 8.36 -7.42
C ILE A 54 -3.07 8.86 -6.29
N ARG A 55 -3.68 9.26 -5.18
CA ARG A 55 -2.98 9.32 -3.90
C ARG A 55 -3.82 8.69 -2.82
N SER A 56 -3.22 7.78 -2.06
CA SER A 56 -3.69 7.49 -0.71
C SER A 56 -3.57 8.79 0.09
N ILE A 57 -4.65 9.18 0.76
CA ILE A 57 -4.60 10.26 1.73
C ILE A 57 -5.01 9.75 3.10
N ASN A 58 -4.60 10.52 4.09
CA ASN A 58 -5.02 10.37 5.47
C ASN A 58 -6.01 11.51 5.77
N ASN A 59 -7.02 11.24 6.60
CA ASN A 59 -8.15 12.13 6.94
C ASN A 59 -9.15 12.31 5.78
N CYS A 60 -10.02 11.32 5.62
CA CYS A 60 -11.00 11.28 4.54
C CYS A 60 -12.36 11.87 4.98
N PRO A 61 -13.10 12.51 4.06
CA PRO A 61 -14.45 12.98 4.36
C PRO A 61 -15.34 11.79 4.72
N ASP A 62 -16.19 11.97 5.73
CA ASP A 62 -17.02 10.96 6.43
C ASP A 62 -16.24 10.15 7.48
N ASN A 63 -15.09 10.66 7.93
CA ASN A 63 -14.28 10.14 9.04
C ASN A 63 -13.68 8.75 8.82
N THR A 64 -13.51 8.30 7.56
CA THR A 64 -12.68 7.12 7.28
C THR A 64 -11.19 7.49 7.34
N GLN A 65 -10.37 6.53 7.77
CA GLN A 65 -9.00 6.79 8.23
C GLN A 65 -8.05 7.13 7.08
N SER A 66 -8.03 6.24 6.09
CA SER A 66 -7.27 6.36 4.87
C SER A 66 -8.16 6.02 3.70
N CYS A 67 -7.90 6.66 2.57
CA CYS A 67 -8.70 6.46 1.38
C CYS A 67 -7.88 6.79 0.15
N ASN A 68 -8.11 6.06 -0.92
CA ASN A 68 -7.44 6.33 -2.17
C ASN A 68 -8.25 7.35 -2.95
N TYR A 69 -7.75 8.58 -3.00
CA TYR A 69 -8.27 9.56 -3.93
C TYR A 69 -7.76 9.27 -5.33
N LEU A 70 -8.67 9.31 -6.28
CA LEU A 70 -8.33 9.61 -7.66
C LEU A 70 -8.59 11.09 -7.94
N ILE A 71 -7.65 11.75 -8.61
CA ILE A 71 -7.67 13.18 -8.89
C ILE A 71 -7.37 13.45 -10.37
N ALA A 72 -8.18 14.31 -10.96
CA ALA A 72 -8.01 14.89 -12.30
C ALA A 72 -8.13 16.42 -12.22
N GLN A 73 -7.93 17.12 -13.35
CA GLN A 73 -8.10 18.58 -13.42
C GLN A 73 -9.55 19.00 -13.09
N ASN A 74 -10.53 18.31 -13.68
CA ASN A 74 -11.96 18.58 -13.53
C ASN A 74 -12.63 17.83 -12.37
N PHE A 75 -12.07 16.73 -11.84
CA PHE A 75 -12.75 15.90 -10.82
C PHE A 75 -11.88 15.35 -9.67
N LYS A 76 -12.56 14.83 -8.62
CA LYS A 76 -11.97 14.09 -7.50
C LYS A 76 -12.91 13.00 -6.99
N ALA A 77 -12.40 11.79 -6.78
CA ALA A 77 -13.11 10.61 -6.27
C ALA A 77 -12.40 9.99 -5.05
N VAL A 78 -13.03 9.04 -4.36
CA VAL A 78 -12.48 8.39 -3.15
C VAL A 78 -12.94 6.93 -2.95
N ASP A 79 -11.97 6.03 -2.73
CA ASP A 79 -12.12 4.68 -2.13
C ASP A 79 -11.88 4.83 -0.62
N LEU A 80 -12.96 5.05 0.14
CA LEU A 80 -13.01 5.39 1.57
C LEU A 80 -12.55 4.26 2.48
N ASN A 81 -12.76 3.02 2.05
CA ASN A 81 -12.51 1.85 2.89
C ASN A 81 -11.28 1.04 2.44
N GLN A 82 -10.60 1.51 1.39
CA GLN A 82 -9.45 0.88 0.75
C GLN A 82 -9.74 -0.59 0.47
N ASP A 83 -10.88 -0.86 -0.16
CA ASP A 83 -11.27 -2.19 -0.63
C ASP A 83 -11.19 -2.30 -2.17
N ARG A 84 -10.44 -1.38 -2.81
CA ARG A 84 -10.27 -1.21 -4.27
C ARG A 84 -11.53 -0.66 -4.96
N VAL A 85 -12.55 -0.27 -4.21
CA VAL A 85 -13.79 0.31 -4.73
C VAL A 85 -13.90 1.78 -4.30
N ILE A 86 -14.11 2.68 -5.26
CA ILE A 86 -14.44 4.08 -5.01
C ILE A 86 -15.82 4.16 -4.31
N ASP A 87 -15.84 4.36 -2.99
CA ASP A 87 -17.08 4.59 -2.24
C ASP A 87 -17.80 5.92 -2.62
N LYS A 88 -17.12 7.02 -3.03
CA LYS A 88 -17.82 8.23 -3.56
C LYS A 88 -17.06 9.16 -4.53
N ILE A 89 -17.79 10.07 -5.21
CA ILE A 89 -17.26 11.28 -5.86
C ILE A 89 -17.29 12.46 -4.87
N ILE A 90 -16.25 13.29 -4.87
CA ILE A 90 -16.13 14.47 -4.00
C ILE A 90 -16.35 15.77 -4.77
N ARG A 91 -15.94 15.85 -6.05
CA ARG A 91 -16.05 17.07 -6.85
C ARG A 91 -15.99 16.76 -8.34
N GLY A 92 -16.73 17.53 -9.14
CA GLY A 92 -16.63 17.58 -10.59
C GLY A 92 -17.61 16.66 -11.31
N ASP A 93 -17.85 16.95 -12.58
CA ASP A 93 -18.82 16.25 -13.42
C ASP A 93 -18.21 14.94 -13.97
N VAL A 94 -17.94 14.02 -13.05
CA VAL A 94 -17.48 12.65 -13.29
C VAL A 94 -18.40 11.68 -12.56
N THR A 95 -18.50 10.46 -13.05
CA THR A 95 -19.23 9.39 -12.36
C THR A 95 -18.32 8.57 -11.42
N ILE A 96 -18.86 7.97 -10.35
CA ILE A 96 -18.12 6.98 -9.51
C ILE A 96 -17.47 5.90 -10.40
N HIS A 97 -18.18 5.49 -11.45
CA HIS A 97 -17.76 4.46 -12.39
C HIS A 97 -16.58 4.88 -13.27
N GLU A 98 -16.61 6.08 -13.85
CA GLU A 98 -15.51 6.63 -14.63
C GLU A 98 -14.27 6.87 -13.76
N ALA A 99 -14.48 7.33 -12.52
CA ALA A 99 -13.42 7.35 -11.52
C ALA A 99 -12.89 5.94 -11.19
N GLN A 100 -13.75 4.94 -11.00
CA GLN A 100 -13.32 3.55 -10.75
C GLN A 100 -12.53 2.97 -11.93
N LYS A 101 -12.89 3.26 -13.18
CA LYS A 101 -12.12 2.83 -14.37
C LYS A 101 -10.69 3.35 -14.32
N ILE A 102 -10.55 4.65 -14.10
CA ILE A 102 -9.27 5.35 -14.09
C ILE A 102 -8.46 4.96 -12.84
N TYR A 103 -9.14 4.71 -11.71
CA TYR A 103 -8.57 4.15 -10.49
C TYR A 103 -8.03 2.74 -10.77
N SER A 104 -8.87 1.80 -11.22
CA SER A 104 -8.49 0.44 -11.62
C SER A 104 -7.39 0.37 -12.70
N TYR A 105 -7.37 1.28 -13.68
CA TYR A 105 -6.30 1.35 -14.68
C TYR A 105 -4.96 1.68 -14.03
N ALA A 106 -4.93 2.72 -13.18
CA ALA A 106 -3.71 3.06 -12.46
C ALA A 106 -3.36 2.05 -11.38
N LEU A 107 -4.34 1.36 -10.78
CA LEU A 107 -4.07 0.17 -9.99
C LEU A 107 -3.35 -0.86 -10.88
N ASN A 108 -3.87 -1.25 -12.04
CA ASN A 108 -3.22 -2.25 -12.90
C ASN A 108 -1.85 -1.80 -13.48
N LEU A 109 -1.64 -0.50 -13.71
CA LEU A 109 -0.32 0.06 -14.02
C LEU A 109 0.64 -0.10 -12.85
N LEU A 110 0.17 0.21 -11.63
CA LEU A 110 0.91 -0.09 -10.41
C LEU A 110 1.21 -1.60 -10.36
N GLU A 111 0.26 -2.48 -10.68
CA GLU A 111 0.40 -3.95 -10.62
C GLU A 111 1.52 -4.47 -11.53
N LYS A 112 1.48 -4.08 -12.81
CA LYS A 112 2.49 -4.44 -13.81
C LYS A 112 3.87 -3.87 -13.48
N GLN A 113 3.93 -2.82 -12.68
CA GLN A 113 5.17 -2.22 -12.18
C GLN A 113 5.59 -2.77 -10.81
N ASN A 114 4.87 -3.75 -10.24
CA ASN A 114 5.01 -4.28 -8.87
C ASN A 114 4.88 -3.19 -7.78
N LYS A 115 3.87 -2.34 -7.93
CA LYS A 115 3.52 -1.20 -7.06
C LYS A 115 2.05 -1.22 -6.57
N LEU A 116 1.27 -2.29 -6.81
CA LEU A 116 -0.16 -2.41 -6.44
C LEU A 116 -0.48 -3.45 -5.34
N SER A 117 -1.31 -3.07 -4.34
CA SER A 117 -2.12 -3.94 -3.43
C SER A 117 -3.64 -3.83 -3.73
N VAL A 118 -4.62 -4.62 -3.26
CA VAL A 118 -4.69 -5.85 -2.42
C VAL A 118 -6.08 -6.07 -1.74
N MET A 119 -7.23 -5.70 -2.37
CA MET A 119 -8.42 -5.29 -1.59
C MET A 119 -9.91 -5.66 -2.04
N ASN A 120 -10.28 -6.06 -3.30
CA ASN A 120 -11.56 -6.82 -3.62
C ASN A 120 -11.60 -7.51 -5.02
N LYS A 121 -12.34 -8.65 -5.15
CA LYS A 121 -12.86 -9.30 -6.40
C LYS A 121 -13.88 -10.43 -6.08
N GLU A 122 -14.95 -10.69 -6.87
CA GLU A 122 -16.10 -11.58 -6.44
C GLU A 122 -16.26 -13.02 -6.96
N ASP A 123 -15.78 -13.43 -8.14
CA ASP A 123 -15.78 -14.88 -8.47
C ASP A 123 -14.73 -15.65 -7.66
N GLU A 124 -13.78 -14.88 -7.17
CA GLU A 124 -12.85 -15.24 -6.15
C GLU A 124 -13.55 -15.33 -4.76
N LYS A 125 -14.82 -14.89 -4.60
CA LYS A 125 -15.57 -14.86 -3.32
C LYS A 125 -16.50 -16.06 -3.06
N PHE A 126 -16.14 -16.93 -2.09
CA PHE A 126 -17.04 -17.95 -1.54
C PHE A 126 -17.67 -17.49 -0.23
N GLN A 127 -19.00 -17.41 -0.15
CA GLN A 127 -19.74 -17.02 1.06
C GLN A 127 -20.37 -18.20 1.82
N TYR A 128 -20.26 -18.17 3.15
CA TYR A 128 -20.90 -19.08 4.10
C TYR A 128 -21.63 -18.28 5.18
N THR A 129 -22.84 -18.66 5.58
CA THR A 129 -23.65 -17.87 6.54
C THR A 129 -24.15 -18.73 7.69
N ILE A 130 -23.79 -18.36 8.91
CA ILE A 130 -24.46 -18.84 10.12
C ILE A 130 -25.66 -17.91 10.38
N THR A 131 -26.85 -18.50 10.57
CA THR A 131 -28.10 -17.74 10.66
C THR A 131 -28.46 -17.32 12.09
N ARG A 132 -27.91 -17.97 13.12
CA ARG A 132 -28.17 -17.70 14.54
C ARG A 132 -26.89 -17.85 15.38
N PRO A 133 -26.21 -16.75 15.77
CA PRO A 133 -26.44 -15.36 15.33
C PRO A 133 -26.16 -15.16 13.84
N TYR A 134 -26.69 -14.10 13.23
CA TYR A 134 -26.47 -13.80 11.81
C TYR A 134 -25.03 -13.31 11.56
N ILE A 135 -24.21 -14.18 10.96
CA ILE A 135 -22.82 -13.93 10.59
C ILE A 135 -22.57 -14.45 9.17
N VAL A 136 -22.14 -13.57 8.27
CA VAL A 136 -21.72 -13.95 6.90
C VAL A 136 -20.21 -13.99 6.82
N PHE A 137 -19.64 -15.13 6.50
CA PHE A 137 -18.23 -15.36 6.17
C PHE A 137 -18.05 -15.37 4.64
N GLN A 138 -16.88 -14.99 4.13
CA GLN A 138 -16.65 -14.83 2.67
C GLN A 138 -15.16 -14.88 2.31
N ILE A 139 -14.66 -15.80 1.49
CA ILE A 139 -13.23 -15.92 1.12
C ILE A 139 -12.99 -15.41 -0.31
N THR A 140 -12.05 -14.49 -0.58
CA THR A 140 -11.78 -13.80 -1.87
C THR A 140 -10.41 -14.18 -2.53
N SER A 141 -10.29 -15.24 -3.34
CA SER A 141 -9.06 -15.74 -4.02
C SER A 141 -8.45 -14.92 -5.19
N PHE A 142 -7.82 -13.78 -4.90
CA PHE A 142 -7.02 -12.99 -5.84
C PHE A 142 -5.80 -13.65 -6.48
N GLN A 143 -5.75 -13.66 -7.81
CA GLN A 143 -4.51 -13.96 -8.56
C GLN A 143 -3.78 -12.67 -9.02
N THR A 144 -2.46 -12.62 -8.83
CA THR A 144 -1.55 -11.55 -9.27
C THR A 144 -0.37 -12.12 -10.06
N GLY A 145 -0.14 -11.60 -11.26
CA GLY A 145 0.80 -12.24 -12.21
C GLY A 145 0.31 -13.64 -12.64
N LYS A 146 1.25 -14.53 -13.00
CA LYS A 146 0.91 -15.91 -13.40
C LYS A 146 0.77 -16.84 -12.20
N ASP A 147 1.63 -16.70 -11.20
CA ASP A 147 1.87 -17.76 -10.21
C ASP A 147 1.56 -17.36 -8.75
N ASN A 148 1.27 -16.08 -8.46
CA ASN A 148 0.95 -15.64 -7.09
C ASN A 148 -0.57 -15.58 -6.89
N LEU A 149 -1.11 -16.51 -6.10
CA LEU A 149 -2.50 -16.49 -5.63
C LEU A 149 -2.52 -16.10 -4.14
N PHE A 150 -3.54 -15.36 -3.73
CA PHE A 150 -3.83 -15.11 -2.32
C PHE A 150 -5.32 -14.90 -2.10
N ASN A 151 -5.84 -15.18 -0.91
CA ASN A 151 -7.25 -15.07 -0.58
C ASN A 151 -7.56 -13.85 0.27
N GLN A 152 -8.83 -13.49 0.44
CA GLN A 152 -9.29 -12.52 1.43
C GLN A 152 -10.61 -12.86 2.12
N PHE A 153 -10.56 -13.11 3.42
CA PHE A 153 -11.70 -13.52 4.21
C PHE A 153 -12.46 -12.33 4.85
N ARG A 154 -13.67 -12.01 4.39
CA ARG A 154 -14.61 -11.08 5.05
C ARG A 154 -15.49 -11.81 6.06
N ILE A 155 -15.84 -11.13 7.15
CA ILE A 155 -16.83 -11.57 8.12
C ILE A 155 -17.79 -10.42 8.40
N VAL A 156 -19.09 -10.58 8.23
CA VAL A 156 -20.10 -9.53 8.45
C VAL A 156 -21.05 -9.97 9.54
N GLN A 157 -20.91 -9.38 10.73
CA GLN A 157 -21.87 -9.50 11.82
C GLN A 157 -22.93 -8.40 11.71
N LYS A 158 -24.22 -8.74 11.72
CA LYS A 158 -25.30 -7.76 11.87
C LYS A 158 -25.69 -7.64 13.34
N ARG A 159 -25.53 -6.46 13.95
CA ARG A 159 -25.96 -6.18 15.34
C ARG A 159 -27.13 -5.20 15.33
N GLY A 160 -28.32 -5.69 15.67
CA GLY A 160 -29.56 -4.89 15.62
C GLY A 160 -29.84 -4.34 14.22
N ASP A 161 -30.50 -3.19 14.16
CA ASP A 161 -31.16 -2.76 12.92
C ASP A 161 -30.28 -2.02 11.90
N SER A 162 -29.11 -1.45 12.28
CA SER A 162 -28.37 -0.56 11.36
C SER A 162 -26.84 -0.66 11.31
N LYS A 163 -26.15 -1.40 12.20
CA LYS A 163 -24.67 -1.46 12.17
C LYS A 163 -24.16 -2.86 11.80
N GLN A 164 -23.50 -2.94 10.65
CA GLN A 164 -22.70 -4.09 10.23
C GLN A 164 -21.28 -3.96 10.78
N ASP A 165 -20.85 -4.95 11.56
CA ASP A 165 -19.46 -5.13 11.97
C ASP A 165 -18.77 -5.99 10.91
N ILE A 166 -18.07 -5.33 9.97
CA ILE A 166 -17.41 -5.95 8.83
C ILE A 166 -15.94 -6.17 9.18
N SER A 167 -15.55 -7.42 9.35
CA SER A 167 -14.15 -7.85 9.25
C SER A 167 -13.76 -8.18 7.81
N LEU A 168 -12.49 -8.01 7.46
CA LEU A 168 -11.82 -8.46 6.23
C LEU A 168 -10.43 -8.96 6.63
N PHE A 169 -9.87 -9.94 5.91
CA PHE A 169 -8.61 -10.64 6.19
C PHE A 169 -7.96 -11.07 4.88
N ASN A 170 -6.65 -11.33 4.80
CA ASN A 170 -6.00 -11.96 3.64
C ASN A 170 -5.28 -13.28 4.01
N ASP A 171 -5.04 -14.14 3.02
CA ASP A 171 -4.16 -15.33 3.04
C ASP A 171 -3.27 -15.21 1.79
N LEU A 172 -2.11 -14.56 1.97
CA LEU A 172 -1.15 -14.05 0.97
C LEU A 172 -0.48 -15.12 0.09
N LYS A 173 -0.66 -16.39 0.42
CA LYS A 173 -0.16 -17.53 -0.39
C LYS A 173 -1.28 -18.39 -0.96
N ALA A 174 -2.51 -18.09 -0.58
CA ALA A 174 -3.66 -18.94 -0.78
C ALA A 174 -3.43 -20.35 -0.19
N ASP A 175 -2.84 -20.48 1.00
CA ASP A 175 -2.52 -21.79 1.62
C ASP A 175 -3.55 -22.30 2.66
N GLY A 176 -4.60 -21.51 2.92
CA GLY A 176 -5.67 -21.87 3.85
C GLY A 176 -5.40 -21.48 5.30
N ASN A 177 -4.28 -20.81 5.56
CA ASN A 177 -4.02 -20.10 6.80
C ASN A 177 -4.09 -18.59 6.52
N LEU A 178 -4.86 -17.84 7.31
CA LEU A 178 -4.96 -16.39 7.17
C LEU A 178 -3.64 -15.74 7.59
N ASP A 179 -3.09 -14.90 6.73
CA ASP A 179 -1.89 -14.10 7.00
C ASP A 179 -2.23 -12.76 7.69
N GLU A 180 -3.34 -12.09 7.36
CA GLU A 180 -3.61 -10.72 7.87
C GLU A 180 -5.11 -10.32 7.95
N ARG A 181 -5.42 -9.11 8.49
CA ARG A 181 -6.77 -8.53 8.68
C ARG A 181 -6.92 -7.12 8.09
N LEU A 182 -7.69 -6.92 7.01
CA LEU A 182 -7.96 -5.61 6.38
C LEU A 182 -9.10 -4.75 7.03
N LYS A 183 -10.03 -5.32 7.82
CA LYS A 183 -11.19 -4.59 8.42
C LYS A 183 -11.68 -5.35 9.68
N GLY A 184 -12.43 -4.69 10.59
CA GLY A 184 -13.28 -5.29 11.66
C GLY A 184 -12.65 -6.04 12.85
N ASN A 185 -13.51 -6.74 13.62
CA ASN A 185 -13.30 -7.10 15.04
C ASN A 185 -12.97 -8.57 15.40
N PHE A 186 -13.07 -9.57 14.50
CA PHE A 186 -12.82 -10.98 14.89
C PHE A 186 -11.34 -11.24 15.23
N SER A 187 -11.05 -12.10 16.22
CA SER A 187 -9.67 -12.55 16.49
C SER A 187 -9.19 -13.51 15.41
N ILE A 188 -7.90 -13.52 15.08
CA ILE A 188 -7.40 -14.37 13.98
C ILE A 188 -7.53 -15.86 14.28
N ASP A 189 -7.32 -16.34 15.51
CA ASP A 189 -7.54 -17.77 15.83
C ASP A 189 -9.00 -18.22 15.69
N ASN A 190 -9.96 -17.32 15.93
CA ASN A 190 -11.37 -17.64 15.73
C ASN A 190 -11.78 -17.43 14.27
N ALA A 191 -11.30 -16.38 13.62
CA ALA A 191 -11.44 -16.18 12.18
C ALA A 191 -10.80 -17.32 11.39
N GLN A 192 -9.71 -17.92 11.86
CA GLN A 192 -9.03 -19.07 11.27
C GLN A 192 -9.84 -20.35 11.42
N LYS A 193 -10.54 -20.54 12.56
CA LYS A 193 -11.54 -21.61 12.73
C LYS A 193 -12.68 -21.42 11.74
N TYR A 194 -13.26 -20.22 11.69
CA TYR A 194 -14.31 -19.90 10.71
C TYR A 194 -13.82 -19.92 9.27
N TYR A 195 -12.53 -19.66 9.01
CA TYR A 195 -11.92 -19.69 7.69
C TYR A 195 -11.71 -21.14 7.24
N LYS A 196 -11.21 -22.02 8.11
CA LYS A 196 -11.17 -23.47 7.85
C LYS A 196 -12.56 -24.05 7.68
N GLU A 197 -13.51 -23.68 8.54
CA GLU A 197 -14.93 -24.06 8.38
C GLU A 197 -15.50 -23.55 7.04
N THR A 198 -15.23 -22.31 6.65
CA THR A 198 -15.67 -21.76 5.36
C THR A 198 -14.94 -22.39 4.17
N ILE A 199 -13.67 -22.80 4.32
CA ILE A 199 -12.94 -23.62 3.33
C ILE A 199 -13.61 -24.98 3.20
N ASP A 200 -13.87 -25.68 4.31
CA ASP A 200 -14.43 -27.03 4.34
C ASP A 200 -15.88 -27.07 3.83
N GLU A 201 -16.70 -26.08 4.17
CA GLU A 201 -18.04 -25.84 3.59
C GLU A 201 -17.93 -25.56 2.09
N GLY A 202 -16.96 -24.73 1.67
CA GLY A 202 -16.70 -24.45 0.26
C GLY A 202 -16.25 -25.69 -0.51
N VAL A 203 -15.37 -26.53 0.06
CA VAL A 203 -14.91 -27.78 -0.55
C VAL A 203 -16.06 -28.78 -0.64
N ARG A 204 -16.87 -28.95 0.42
CA ARG A 204 -18.07 -29.82 0.41
C ARG A 204 -19.13 -29.35 -0.59
N ALA A 205 -19.35 -28.05 -0.69
CA ALA A 205 -20.20 -27.44 -1.71
C ALA A 205 -19.58 -27.48 -3.13
N ASN A 206 -18.38 -28.05 -3.28
CA ASN A 206 -17.60 -28.12 -4.51
C ASN A 206 -17.27 -26.72 -5.11
N ARG A 207 -17.21 -25.69 -4.26
CA ARG A 207 -16.94 -24.26 -4.55
C ARG A 207 -15.53 -23.78 -4.21
N ILE A 208 -14.76 -24.55 -3.44
CA ILE A 208 -13.34 -24.29 -3.17
C ILE A 208 -12.53 -25.49 -3.64
N ILE A 209 -11.41 -25.22 -4.31
CA ILE A 209 -10.34 -26.18 -4.56
C ILE A 209 -9.38 -26.07 -3.38
N ALA A 210 -9.13 -27.19 -2.72
CA ALA A 210 -8.06 -27.36 -1.75
C ALA A 210 -7.15 -28.49 -2.27
N ALA A 211 -6.19 -28.14 -3.13
CA ALA A 211 -5.30 -29.08 -3.80
C ALA A 211 -3.86 -28.58 -3.71
N ASP A 212 -2.89 -29.47 -3.47
CA ASP A 212 -1.46 -29.14 -3.33
C ASP A 212 -1.17 -27.99 -2.35
N SER A 213 -1.92 -27.96 -1.25
CA SER A 213 -1.93 -26.87 -0.24
C SER A 213 -2.28 -25.49 -0.80
N LEU A 214 -3.00 -25.42 -1.92
CA LEU A 214 -3.57 -24.20 -2.50
C LEU A 214 -5.10 -24.17 -2.34
N ILE A 215 -5.59 -23.17 -1.60
CA ILE A 215 -6.99 -22.80 -1.42
C ILE A 215 -7.39 -21.78 -2.48
N ARG A 216 -8.17 -22.22 -3.45
CA ARG A 216 -8.71 -21.36 -4.51
C ARG A 216 -10.22 -21.49 -4.59
N VAL A 217 -10.94 -20.40 -4.40
CA VAL A 217 -12.36 -20.31 -4.73
C VAL A 217 -12.54 -20.50 -6.24
N LYS A 218 -13.57 -21.28 -6.60
CA LYS A 218 -13.97 -21.60 -7.98
C LYS A 218 -15.01 -20.65 -8.54
#